data_AF-C0IPT2-F1
#
_entry.id   AF-C0IPT2-F1
#
_cell.length_a   1.000
_cell.length_b   1.000
_cell.length_c   1.000
_cell.angle_alpha   90.00
_cell.angle_beta   90.00
_cell.angle_gamma   90.00
#
_symmetry.space_group_name_H-M   'P 1'
#
loop_
_entity.id
_entity.type
_entity.pdbx_description
1 polymer ?
#
loop_
_entity_poly.entity_id
_entity_poly.type
_entity_poly.pdbx_seq_one_letter_code
_entity_poly.pdbx_strand_id
1 'polypeptide(L)'
;KDTLFTNVAATNDGGVFWEGLEKEIDDNTEITDWRGNKWTRDSKTPAAHPNSRFCSPAKQCPIIDPAWEDPNGVPIDAIIFGGRRPEGVPLIYQARNWQHGVFIGASMKSEATAAAEHKDKAIMHDP
;
A
#
# COMPACT_ATOMS: atom_id res chain seq x y z
N LYS A 1 0.65 14.02 11.58
CA LYS A 1 1.41 14.33 12.82
C LYS A 1 1.52 13.06 13.66
N ASP A 2 2.42 13.00 14.65
CA ASP A 2 2.57 11.83 15.53
C ASP A 2 2.76 10.51 14.75
N THR A 3 3.48 10.58 13.63
CA THR A 3 3.66 9.49 12.67
C THR A 3 5.13 9.10 12.62
N LEU A 4 5.40 7.80 12.68
CA LEU A 4 6.74 7.24 12.53
C LEU A 4 6.88 6.70 11.10
N PHE A 5 7.90 7.12 10.38
CA PHE A 5 8.20 6.65 9.03
C PHE A 5 9.39 5.69 9.04
N THR A 6 9.37 4.66 8.21
CA THR A 6 10.44 3.67 8.12
C THR A 6 10.80 3.42 6.65
N ASN A 7 12.09 3.52 6.36
CA ASN A 7 12.70 3.33 5.03
C ASN A 7 12.15 4.25 3.92
N VAL A 8 11.66 5.44 4.28
CA VAL A 8 11.36 6.53 3.34
C VAL A 8 12.59 7.41 3.13
N ALA A 9 12.59 8.24 2.09
CA ALA A 9 13.59 9.27 1.93
C ALA A 9 13.30 10.47 2.85
N ALA A 10 14.34 11.23 3.18
CA ALA A 10 14.25 12.47 3.95
C ALA A 10 14.63 13.66 3.07
N THR A 11 13.92 14.78 3.24
CA THR A 11 14.24 16.04 2.57
C THR A 11 15.02 16.97 3.51
N ASN A 12 15.82 17.89 2.95
CA ASN A 12 16.66 18.80 3.72
C ASN A 12 15.90 19.78 4.62
N ASP A 13 14.62 20.05 4.32
CA ASP A 13 13.71 20.85 5.12
C ASP A 13 13.01 20.07 6.25
N GLY A 14 13.38 18.80 6.45
CA GLY A 14 12.83 17.93 7.51
C GLY A 14 11.55 17.19 7.13
N GLY A 15 11.15 17.23 5.86
CA GLY A 15 10.06 16.42 5.32
C GLY A 15 10.47 14.99 4.95
N VAL A 16 9.55 14.30 4.27
CA VAL A 16 9.71 12.92 3.81
C VAL A 16 9.37 12.82 2.33
N PHE A 17 9.98 11.87 1.63
CA PHE A 17 9.73 11.63 0.22
C PHE A 17 9.66 10.13 -0.10
N TRP A 18 8.86 9.79 -1.10
CA TRP A 18 8.81 8.49 -1.76
C TRP A 18 8.26 8.66 -3.18
N GLU A 19 8.44 7.64 -4.02
CA GLU A 19 7.99 7.65 -5.42
C GLU A 19 6.49 7.93 -5.51
N GLY A 20 6.12 8.87 -6.38
CA GLY A 20 4.74 9.36 -6.56
C GLY A 20 4.45 10.71 -5.90
N LEU A 21 5.38 11.23 -5.09
CA LEU A 21 5.29 12.58 -4.51
C LEU A 21 6.04 13.65 -5.31
N GLU A 22 6.48 13.38 -6.54
CA GLU A 22 7.36 14.28 -7.30
C GLU A 22 6.75 15.66 -7.55
N LYS A 23 5.42 15.78 -7.52
CA LYS A 23 4.65 17.01 -7.68
C LYS A 23 4.45 17.80 -6.38
N GLU A 24 4.73 17.17 -5.24
CA GLU A 24 4.52 17.71 -3.89
C GLU A 24 5.81 18.31 -3.31
N ILE A 25 6.92 18.25 -4.05
CA ILE A 25 8.22 18.78 -3.64
C ILE A 25 8.76 19.78 -4.67
N ASP A 26 9.47 20.79 -4.18
CA ASP A 26 10.16 21.75 -5.04
C ASP A 26 11.35 21.10 -5.76
N ASP A 27 11.67 21.58 -6.96
CA ASP A 27 12.77 21.04 -7.76
C ASP A 27 14.16 21.24 -7.13
N ASN A 28 14.27 22.17 -6.19
CA ASN A 28 15.51 22.47 -5.47
C ASN A 28 15.63 21.72 -4.14
N THR A 29 14.64 20.91 -3.76
CA THR A 29 14.67 20.13 -2.51
C THR A 29 15.73 19.04 -2.60
N GLU A 30 16.67 19.04 -1.66
CA GLU A 30 17.67 17.98 -1.58
C GLU A 30 17.10 16.77 -0.84
N ILE A 31 17.31 15.59 -1.41
CA ILE A 31 16.73 14.33 -0.92
C ILE A 31 17.84 13.38 -0.54
N THR A 32 17.70 12.76 0.63
CA THR A 32 18.53 11.64 1.09
C THR A 32 17.69 10.36 1.03
N ASP A 33 18.16 9.35 0.30
CA ASP A 33 17.47 8.07 0.17
C ASP A 33 17.40 7.31 1.50
N TRP A 34 16.58 6.26 1.54
CA TRP A 34 16.40 5.38 2.71
C TRP A 34 17.67 4.65 3.16
N ARG A 35 18.75 4.67 2.36
CA ARG A 35 20.06 4.11 2.68
C ARG A 35 21.06 5.16 3.18
N GLY A 36 20.66 6.44 3.25
CA GLY A 36 21.51 7.54 3.69
C GLY A 36 22.36 8.19 2.59
N ASN A 37 22.08 7.93 1.31
CA ASN A 37 22.82 8.52 0.19
C ASN A 37 22.06 9.71 -0.41
N LYS A 38 22.80 10.65 -1.02
CA LYS A 38 22.18 11.71 -1.83
C LYS A 38 21.39 11.08 -2.98
N TRP A 39 20.16 11.51 -3.15
CA TRP A 39 19.26 11.08 -4.21
C TRP A 39 18.83 12.25 -5.09
N THR A 40 18.65 11.97 -6.37
CA THR A 40 18.11 12.91 -7.37
C THR A 40 17.13 12.16 -8.25
N ARG A 41 16.26 12.89 -8.98
CA ARG A 41 15.29 12.27 -9.90
C ARG A 41 15.94 11.47 -11.04
N ASP A 42 17.21 11.73 -11.35
CA ASP A 42 17.99 10.97 -12.33
C ASP A 42 18.63 9.71 -11.75
N SER A 43 18.47 9.46 -10.44
CA SER A 43 19.05 8.29 -9.77
C SER A 43 18.38 7.00 -10.26
N LYS A 44 19.21 5.96 -10.47
CA LYS A 44 18.74 4.65 -10.96
C LYS A 44 18.04 3.79 -9.90
N THR A 45 18.14 4.19 -8.64
CA THR A 45 17.55 3.49 -7.49
C THR A 45 16.43 4.32 -6.90
N PRO A 46 15.40 3.69 -6.29
CA PRO A 46 14.34 4.45 -5.63
C PRO A 46 14.86 5.18 -4.40
N ALA A 47 14.27 6.33 -4.11
CA ALA A 47 14.51 7.16 -2.93
C ALA A 47 14.01 6.46 -1.67
N ALA A 48 12.85 5.81 -1.73
CA ALA A 48 12.29 5.03 -0.63
C ALA A 48 12.39 3.52 -0.92
N HIS A 49 12.41 2.69 0.11
CA HIS A 49 12.26 1.25 -0.09
C HIS A 49 10.86 0.97 -0.66
N PRO A 50 10.68 0.05 -1.63
CA PRO A 50 9.36 -0.29 -2.19
C PRO A 50 8.34 -0.82 -1.17
N ASN A 51 8.81 -1.24 0.01
CA ASN A 51 8.00 -1.64 1.16
C ASN A 51 8.15 -0.68 2.36
N SER A 52 8.53 0.57 2.12
CA SER A 52 8.52 1.61 3.15
C SER A 52 7.12 1.81 3.72
N ARG A 53 7.07 2.32 4.96
CA ARG A 53 5.83 2.40 5.75
C ARG A 53 5.77 3.68 6.56
N PHE A 54 4.54 4.08 6.84
CA PHE A 54 4.21 5.00 7.92
C PHE A 54 3.42 4.25 9.00
N CYS A 55 3.61 4.61 10.26
CA CYS A 55 2.86 4.13 11.40
C CYS A 55 2.25 5.35 12.10
N SER A 56 0.93 5.47 12.06
CA SER A 56 0.20 6.66 12.51
C SER A 56 -1.01 6.27 13.36
N PRO A 57 -1.40 7.09 14.37
CA PRO A 57 -2.59 6.83 15.15
C PRO A 57 -3.87 6.86 14.29
N ALA A 58 -4.68 5.79 14.36
CA ALA A 58 -5.92 5.65 13.59
C ALA A 58 -6.88 6.84 13.79
N LYS A 59 -7.04 7.33 15.03
CA LYS A 59 -7.88 8.48 15.40
C LYS A 59 -7.57 9.79 14.68
N GLN A 60 -6.43 9.88 13.99
CA GLN A 60 -6.06 11.07 13.21
C GLN A 60 -6.49 10.98 11.74
N CYS A 61 -7.06 9.86 11.31
CA CYS A 61 -7.72 9.79 10.02
C CYS A 61 -8.94 10.73 10.07
N PRO A 62 -9.03 11.76 9.20
CA PRO A 62 -10.09 12.77 9.25
C PRO A 62 -11.48 12.21 8.94
N ILE A 63 -11.54 10.98 8.44
CA ILE A 63 -12.74 10.24 8.07
C ILE A 63 -12.85 8.92 8.84
N ILE A 64 -12.22 8.81 10.01
CA ILE A 64 -12.35 7.62 10.86
C ILE A 64 -13.84 7.42 11.20
N ASP A 65 -14.33 6.19 11.04
CA ASP A 65 -15.73 5.88 11.31
C ASP A 65 -16.04 6.06 12.80
N PRO A 66 -17.16 6.68 13.20
CA PRO A 66 -17.48 6.88 14.62
C PRO A 66 -17.67 5.58 15.40
N ALA A 67 -17.99 4.47 14.74
CA ALA A 67 -18.15 3.15 15.34
C ALA A 67 -16.88 2.27 15.25
N TRP A 68 -15.71 2.81 14.84
CA TRP A 68 -14.48 2.02 14.66
C TRP A 68 -13.97 1.31 15.92
N GLU A 69 -14.36 1.80 17.11
CA GLU A 69 -14.07 1.22 18.44
C GLU A 69 -15.34 0.70 19.15
N ASP A 70 -16.49 0.62 18.46
CA ASP A 70 -17.73 0.12 19.06
C ASP A 70 -17.56 -1.38 19.40
N PRO A 71 -17.74 -1.79 20.66
CA PRO A 71 -17.61 -3.19 21.07
C PRO A 71 -18.63 -4.12 20.41
N ASN A 72 -19.73 -3.59 19.87
CA ASN A 72 -20.72 -4.36 19.10
C ASN A 72 -20.30 -4.59 17.65
N GLY A 73 -19.24 -3.91 17.19
CA GLY A 73 -18.77 -3.94 15.81
C GLY A 73 -19.72 -3.25 14.83
N VAL A 74 -19.50 -3.50 13.55
CA VAL A 74 -20.33 -2.98 12.45
C VAL A 74 -20.95 -4.14 11.65
N PRO A 75 -22.20 -4.01 11.19
CA PRO A 75 -22.80 -5.02 10.32
C PRO A 75 -22.05 -5.08 8.98
N ILE A 76 -21.77 -6.29 8.49
CA ILE A 76 -21.10 -6.54 7.21
C ILE A 76 -22.11 -7.06 6.19
N ASP A 77 -22.45 -6.23 5.21
CA ASP A 77 -23.40 -6.59 4.14
C ASP A 77 -22.70 -7.19 2.89
N ALA A 78 -21.40 -6.96 2.73
CA ALA A 78 -20.62 -7.44 1.60
C ALA A 78 -19.17 -7.78 2.00
N ILE A 79 -18.62 -8.82 1.38
CA ILE A 79 -17.21 -9.20 1.46
C ILE A 79 -16.62 -9.10 0.05
N ILE A 80 -15.49 -8.40 -0.09
CA ILE A 80 -14.84 -8.15 -1.38
C ILE A 80 -13.52 -8.91 -1.41
N PHE A 81 -13.33 -9.70 -2.47
CA PHE A 81 -12.07 -10.35 -2.80
C PHE A 81 -11.42 -9.63 -3.98
N GLY A 82 -10.10 -9.49 -3.97
CA GLY A 82 -9.38 -8.79 -5.03
C GLY A 82 -7.86 -8.94 -4.92
N GLY A 83 -7.19 -8.89 -6.06
CA GLY A 83 -5.73 -8.99 -6.15
C GLY A 83 -5.22 -8.38 -7.44
N ARG A 84 -3.90 -8.25 -7.59
CA ARG A 84 -3.29 -7.70 -8.80
C ARG A 84 -3.36 -8.73 -9.92
N ARG A 85 -4.20 -8.47 -10.92
CA ARG A 85 -4.40 -9.33 -12.09
C ARG A 85 -4.27 -8.50 -13.37
N PRO A 86 -3.16 -8.65 -14.13
CA PRO A 86 -2.92 -7.82 -15.31
C PRO A 86 -3.85 -8.15 -16.48
N GLU A 87 -4.41 -9.35 -16.51
CA GLU A 87 -5.28 -9.83 -17.58
C GLU A 87 -6.34 -10.84 -17.11
N GLY A 88 -7.41 -10.95 -17.90
CA GLY A 88 -8.42 -12.02 -17.82
C GLY A 88 -9.49 -11.89 -16.73
N VAL A 89 -9.20 -11.25 -15.59
CA VAL A 89 -10.20 -11.02 -14.52
C VAL A 89 -10.91 -9.69 -14.76
N PRO A 90 -12.25 -9.65 -14.81
CA PRO A 90 -12.98 -8.39 -15.00
C PRO A 90 -12.86 -7.48 -13.78
N LEU A 91 -13.20 -6.20 -13.96
CA LEU A 91 -13.15 -5.19 -12.90
C LEU A 91 -13.94 -5.59 -11.64
N ILE A 92 -15.15 -6.11 -11.84
CA ILE A 92 -16.02 -6.58 -10.76
C ILE A 92 -16.94 -7.69 -11.26
N TYR A 93 -17.20 -8.68 -10.42
CA TYR A 93 -18.24 -9.68 -10.60
C TYR A 93 -18.72 -10.17 -9.23
N GLN A 94 -19.98 -10.62 -9.15
CA GLN A 94 -20.57 -11.09 -7.90
C GLN A 94 -20.63 -12.62 -7.86
N ALA A 95 -20.37 -13.18 -6.67
CA ALA A 95 -20.63 -14.60 -6.42
C ALA A 95 -22.12 -14.92 -6.62
N ARG A 96 -22.41 -16.16 -7.02
CA ARG A 96 -23.79 -16.61 -7.31
C ARG A 96 -24.52 -17.03 -6.04
N ASN A 97 -23.75 -17.43 -5.03
CA ASN A 97 -24.18 -17.89 -3.72
C ASN A 97 -22.96 -17.93 -2.79
N TRP A 98 -23.18 -18.30 -1.54
CA TRP A 98 -22.14 -18.36 -0.51
C TRP A 98 -20.99 -19.32 -0.86
N GLN A 99 -21.31 -20.54 -1.29
CA GLN A 99 -20.31 -21.56 -1.64
C GLN A 99 -19.43 -21.11 -2.81
N HIS A 100 -20.02 -20.43 -3.80
CA HIS A 100 -19.26 -19.82 -4.90
C HIS A 100 -18.36 -18.69 -4.39
N GLY A 101 -18.81 -17.90 -3.42
CA GLY A 101 -18.00 -16.86 -2.78
C GLY A 101 -16.79 -17.43 -2.04
N VAL A 102 -16.98 -18.49 -1.25
CA VAL A 102 -15.88 -19.22 -0.58
C VAL A 102 -14.89 -19.76 -1.61
N PHE A 103 -15.38 -20.33 -2.71
CA PHE A 103 -14.52 -20.80 -3.80
C PHE A 103 -13.73 -19.67 -4.48
N ILE A 104 -14.34 -18.50 -4.70
CA ILE A 104 -13.66 -17.31 -5.23
C ILE A 104 -12.52 -16.89 -4.30
N GLY A 105 -12.78 -16.78 -3.00
CA GLY A 105 -11.75 -16.48 -1.99
C GLY A 105 -10.61 -17.50 -2.03
N ALA A 106 -10.94 -18.79 -1.94
CA ALA A 106 -9.95 -19.88 -1.99
C ALA A 106 -9.15 -19.95 -3.32
N SER A 107 -9.65 -19.34 -4.39
CA SER A 107 -9.01 -19.31 -5.71
C SER A 107 -8.27 -18.00 -5.98
N MET A 108 -8.15 -17.11 -5.00
CA MET A 108 -7.49 -15.83 -5.16
C MET A 108 -6.04 -15.97 -5.59
N LYS A 109 -5.67 -15.09 -6.52
CA LYS A 109 -4.30 -14.93 -7.00
C LYS A 109 -3.98 -13.46 -7.15
N SER A 110 -2.73 -13.10 -6.88
CA SER A 110 -2.20 -11.76 -7.07
C SER A 110 -0.78 -11.83 -7.60
N GLU A 111 -0.36 -10.83 -8.38
CA GLU A 111 1.07 -10.57 -8.59
C GLU A 111 1.75 -10.36 -7.23
N ALA A 112 2.95 -10.91 -7.08
CA ALA A 112 3.78 -10.69 -5.92
C ALA A 112 4.08 -9.20 -5.70
N THR A 113 4.24 -8.81 -4.44
CA THR A 113 4.57 -7.43 -4.05
C THR A 113 5.85 -7.41 -3.22
N ALA A 114 6.45 -6.23 -3.08
CA ALA A 114 7.65 -6.05 -2.28
C ALA A 114 7.44 -6.22 -0.76
N ALA A 115 6.23 -6.61 -0.31
CA ALA A 115 5.92 -6.86 1.08
C ALA A 115 6.69 -8.08 1.66
N ALA A 116 7.06 -9.02 0.80
CA ALA A 116 7.78 -10.24 1.15
C ALA A 116 9.01 -10.44 0.24
N GLU A 117 9.70 -11.57 0.38
CA GLU A 117 10.93 -11.91 -0.33
C GLU A 117 10.76 -12.24 -1.82
N HIS A 118 9.51 -12.32 -2.30
CA HIS A 118 9.19 -12.64 -3.69
C HIS A 118 9.57 -11.48 -4.62
N LYS A 119 10.49 -11.73 -5.56
CA LYS A 119 11.10 -10.68 -6.40
C LYS A 119 10.45 -10.50 -7.77
N ASP A 120 9.78 -11.53 -8.27
CA ASP A 120 9.21 -11.53 -9.61
C ASP A 120 7.74 -11.17 -9.59
N LYS A 121 7.22 -10.56 -10.66
CA LYS A 121 5.77 -10.33 -10.87
C LYS A 121 5.01 -11.63 -11.17
N ALA A 122 5.40 -12.72 -10.52
CA ALA A 122 4.74 -14.00 -10.61
C ALA A 122 3.35 -13.90 -10.00
N ILE A 123 2.38 -14.56 -10.65
CA ILE A 123 1.04 -14.70 -10.12
C ILE A 123 1.04 -15.83 -9.09
N MET A 124 0.82 -15.49 -7.83
CA MET A 124 0.83 -16.45 -6.70
C MET A 124 -0.57 -16.66 -6.16
N HIS A 125 -0.83 -17.84 -5.59
CA HIS A 125 -2.04 -18.10 -4.82
C HIS A 125 -1.97 -17.39 -3.46
N ASP A 126 -3.06 -16.73 -3.08
CA ASP A 126 -3.19 -15.99 -1.81
C ASP A 126 -4.64 -16.07 -1.30
N PRO A 127 -5.11 -17.27 -0.87
CA PRO A 127 -6.47 -17.51 -0.40
C PRO A 127 -6.71 -17.07 1.05
#